data_AF-A0A6I5C386-F1
#
_entry.id   AF-A0A6I5C386-F1
#
_cell.length_a   1.000
_cell.length_b   1.000
_cell.length_c   1.000
_cell.angle_alpha   90.00
_cell.angle_beta   90.00
_cell.angle_gamma   90.00
#
_symmetry.space_group_name_H-M   'P 1'
#
loop_
_entity.id
_entity.type
_entity.pdbx_description
1 polymer ?
#
loop_
_entity_poly.entity_id
_entity_poly.type
_entity_poly.pdbx_seq_one_letter_code
_entity_poly.pdbx_strand_id
1 'polypeptide(L)'
;GVSAERAGLRLAADGLMALFATPLLAEAGLVEARVVRKALRAAAQGEPLPLDGLADLVSLEIWLRRLLARRGTCWTGTPARARAVPGGIAPQRGALASGA
;
A
#
# COMPACT_ATOMS: atom_id res chain seq x y z
N GLY A 1 -18.33 23.63 1.93
CA GLY A 1 -17.49 24.02 0.80
C GLY A 1 -16.05 24.12 1.28
N VAL A 2 -15.33 25.20 0.98
CA VAL A 2 -13.89 25.30 1.29
C VAL A 2 -13.51 25.24 2.79
N SER A 3 -14.37 25.73 3.68
CA SER A 3 -14.07 25.76 5.13
C SER A 3 -14.03 24.35 5.75
N ALA A 4 -14.94 23.47 5.33
CA ALA A 4 -15.02 22.10 5.84
C ALA A 4 -13.83 21.25 5.37
N GLU A 5 -13.43 21.40 4.10
CA GLU A 5 -12.25 20.73 3.53
C GLU A 5 -10.97 21.16 4.23
N ARG A 6 -10.79 22.46 4.47
CA ARG A 6 -9.64 22.97 5.23
C ARG A 6 -9.62 22.49 6.67
N ALA A 7 -10.79 22.43 7.32
CA ALA A 7 -10.90 21.86 8.67
C ALA A 7 -10.50 20.38 8.68
N GLY A 8 -11.01 19.59 7.72
CA GLY A 8 -10.62 18.19 7.55
C GLY A 8 -9.11 18.03 7.31
N LEU A 9 -8.50 18.86 6.46
CA LEU A 9 -7.06 18.84 6.20
C LEU A 9 -6.24 19.12 7.45
N ARG A 10 -6.64 20.10 8.27
CA ARG A 10 -5.97 20.42 9.54
C ARG A 10 -6.05 19.25 10.52
N LEU A 11 -7.23 18.63 10.64
CA LEU A 11 -7.43 17.47 11.50
C LEU A 11 -6.60 16.27 11.05
N ALA A 12 -6.43 16.07 9.73
CA ALA A 12 -5.68 14.97 9.16
C ALA A 12 -4.17 15.24 9.02
N ALA A 13 -3.69 16.46 9.32
CA ALA A 13 -2.35 16.92 8.96
C ALA A 13 -1.24 16.01 9.50
N ASP A 14 -1.32 15.61 10.77
CA ASP A 14 -0.32 14.73 11.38
C ASP A 14 -0.32 13.34 10.74
N GLY A 15 -1.50 12.79 10.45
CA GLY A 15 -1.63 11.51 9.75
C GLY A 15 -1.07 11.55 8.33
N LEU A 16 -1.30 12.65 7.60
CA LEU A 16 -0.75 12.85 6.27
C LEU A 16 0.77 13.07 6.30
N MET A 17 1.28 13.80 7.29
CA MET A 17 2.72 13.97 7.50
C MET A 17 3.41 12.64 7.80
N ALA A 18 2.78 11.76 8.58
CA ALA A 18 3.26 10.41 8.84
C ALA A 18 3.21 9.54 7.57
N LEU A 19 2.12 9.59 6.80
CA LEU A 19 1.97 8.85 5.54
C LEU A 19 3.08 9.20 4.53
N PHE A 20 3.44 10.48 4.43
CA PHE A 20 4.47 10.98 3.53
C PHE A 20 5.85 11.13 4.19
N ALA A 21 6.11 10.49 5.33
CA ALA A 21 7.45 10.48 5.94
C ALA A 21 8.46 9.72 5.05
N THR A 22 8.07 8.54 4.59
CA THR A 22 8.79 7.68 3.65
C THR A 22 7.79 7.12 2.62
N PRO A 23 7.33 7.93 1.65
CA PRO A 23 6.28 7.53 0.73
C PRO A 23 6.84 6.62 -0.37
N LEU A 24 6.08 5.57 -0.71
CA LEU A 24 6.42 4.65 -1.81
C LEU A 24 6.51 5.38 -3.15
N LEU A 25 5.71 6.43 -3.32
CA LEU A 25 5.78 7.29 -4.48
C LEU A 25 7.15 8.01 -4.62
N ALA A 26 7.82 8.35 -3.52
CA ALA A 26 9.16 8.93 -3.58
C ALA A 26 10.23 7.87 -3.87
N GLU A 27 10.07 6.66 -3.34
CA GLU A 27 10.93 5.52 -3.69
C GLU A 27 10.87 5.21 -5.20
N ALA A 28 9.70 5.39 -5.81
CA ALA A 28 9.50 5.26 -7.25
C ALA A 28 9.94 6.49 -8.08
N GLY A 29 10.42 7.56 -7.43
CA GLY A 29 10.83 8.80 -8.10
C GLY A 29 9.68 9.65 -8.66
N LEU A 30 8.43 9.37 -8.28
CA LEU A 30 7.24 10.08 -8.77
C LEU A 30 7.00 11.40 -8.03
N VAL A 31 7.45 11.50 -6.78
CA VAL A 31 7.30 12.71 -5.96
C VAL A 31 8.53 12.97 -5.09
N GLU A 32 8.74 14.23 -4.72
CA GLU A 32 9.67 14.58 -3.65
C GLU A 32 8.95 14.61 -2.30
N ALA A 33 9.30 13.69 -1.40
CA ALA A 33 8.67 13.60 -0.07
C ALA A 33 8.74 14.93 0.72
N ARG A 34 9.86 15.66 0.62
CA ARG A 34 10.02 16.97 1.29
C ARG A 34 9.04 18.02 0.74
N VAL A 35 8.79 18.01 -0.56
CA VAL A 35 7.94 18.99 -1.24
C VAL A 35 6.50 18.77 -0.85
N VAL A 36 6.05 17.50 -0.87
CA VAL A 36 4.70 17.12 -0.41
C VAL A 36 4.48 17.51 1.04
N ARG A 37 5.43 17.19 1.94
CA ARG A 37 5.33 17.55 3.37
C ARG A 37 5.32 19.07 3.60
N LYS A 38 6.11 19.83 2.83
CA LYS A 38 6.09 21.31 2.90
C LYS A 38 4.73 21.85 2.47
N ALA A 39 4.17 21.33 1.37
CA ALA A 39 2.86 21.72 0.86
C ALA A 39 1.73 21.40 1.87
N LEU A 40 1.76 20.21 2.47
CA LEU A 40 0.80 19.82 3.51
C LEU A 40 0.86 20.73 4.74
N ARG A 41 2.08 21.06 5.21
CA ARG A 41 2.26 21.97 6.34
C ARG A 41 1.75 23.37 6.03
N ALA A 42 2.04 23.91 4.85
CA ALA A 42 1.53 25.21 4.41
C ALA A 42 -0.01 25.21 4.34
N ALA A 43 -0.59 24.15 3.75
CA ALA A 43 -2.04 24.04 3.59
C ALA A 43 -2.76 23.89 4.94
N ALA A 44 -2.17 23.21 5.91
CA ALA A 44 -2.69 23.17 7.29
C ALA A 44 -2.74 24.58 7.93
N GLN A 45 -1.79 25.46 7.57
CA GLN A 45 -1.79 26.87 7.99
C GLN A 45 -2.77 27.75 7.19
N GLY A 46 -3.45 27.20 6.18
CA GLY A 46 -4.47 27.90 5.39
C GLY A 46 -4.00 28.36 4.02
N GLU A 47 -2.77 28.06 3.62
CA GLU A 47 -2.30 28.33 2.26
C GLU A 47 -3.10 27.52 1.23
N PRO A 48 -3.28 28.05 0.00
CA PRO A 48 -3.98 27.33 -1.06
C PRO A 48 -3.20 26.10 -1.50
N LEU A 49 -3.93 25.00 -1.72
CA LEU A 49 -3.39 23.74 -2.20
C LEU A 49 -4.43 23.09 -3.14
N PRO A 50 -4.03 22.50 -4.29
CA PRO A 50 -4.94 21.73 -5.12
C PRO A 50 -5.35 20.44 -4.39
N LEU A 51 -6.54 20.46 -3.78
CA LEU A 51 -7.03 19.36 -2.95
C LEU A 51 -7.31 18.09 -3.75
N ASP A 52 -7.74 18.21 -5.00
CA ASP A 52 -7.98 17.06 -5.88
C ASP A 52 -6.67 16.30 -6.16
N GLY A 53 -5.61 17.04 -6.53
CA GLY A 53 -4.29 16.43 -6.75
C GLY A 53 -3.70 15.82 -5.47
N LEU A 54 -3.98 16.40 -4.30
CA LEU A 54 -3.60 15.78 -3.02
C LEU A 54 -4.39 14.48 -2.77
N ALA A 55 -5.69 14.48 -3.05
CA ALA A 55 -6.53 13.30 -2.89
C ALA A 55 -6.04 12.14 -3.77
N ASP A 56 -5.63 12.42 -5.00
CA ASP A 56 -5.04 11.43 -5.91
C ASP A 56 -3.72 10.85 -5.35
N LEU A 57 -2.81 11.71 -4.86
CA LEU A 57 -1.55 11.26 -4.25
C LEU A 57 -1.77 10.40 -3.01
N VAL A 58 -2.69 10.80 -2.12
CA VAL A 58 -3.03 10.04 -0.92
C VAL A 58 -3.64 8.69 -1.28
N SER A 59 -4.57 8.68 -2.24
CA SER A 59 -5.25 7.46 -2.69
C SER A 59 -4.26 6.47 -3.30
N LEU A 60 -3.35 6.95 -4.14
CA LEU A 60 -2.34 6.11 -4.78
C LEU A 60 -1.33 5.55 -3.77
N GLU A 61 -0.87 6.37 -2.82
CA GLU A 61 0.05 5.93 -1.75
C GLU A 61 -0.60 4.86 -0.86
N ILE A 62 -1.86 5.03 -0.46
CA ILE A 62 -2.61 4.03 0.32
C ILE A 62 -2.80 2.74 -0.49
N TRP A 63 -3.14 2.87 -1.78
CA TRP A 63 -3.29 1.72 -2.67
C TRP A 63 -1.99 0.92 -2.79
N LEU A 64 -0.85 1.59 -3.00
CA LEU A 64 0.47 0.95 -3.07
C LEU A 64 0.83 0.24 -1.76
N ARG A 65 0.59 0.89 -0.62
CA ARG A 65 0.83 0.28 0.71
C ARG A 65 -0.02 -0.96 0.91
N ARG A 66 -1.30 -0.91 0.54
CA ARG A 66 -2.21 -2.07 0.60
C ARG A 66 -1.78 -3.19 -0.35
N LEU A 67 -1.32 -2.85 -1.54
CA LEU A 67 -0.82 -3.81 -2.51
C LEU A 67 0.39 -4.56 -1.96
N LEU A 68 1.39 -3.82 -1.42
CA LEU A 68 2.59 -4.42 -0.84
C LEU A 68 2.31 -5.19 0.45
N ALA A 69 1.37 -4.74 1.28
CA ALA A 69 0.94 -5.47 2.47
C ALA A 69 0.26 -6.81 2.14
N ARG A 70 -0.31 -6.96 0.93
CA ARG A 70 -0.96 -8.18 0.43
C ARG A 70 -0.02 -9.09 -0.37
N ARG A 71 1.30 -8.98 -0.18
CA ARG A 71 2.31 -9.89 -0.78
C ARG A 71 1.84 -11.35 -0.68
N GLY A 72 1.67 -12.00 -1.84
CA GLY A 72 1.10 -13.35 -1.96
C GLY A 72 -0.27 -13.44 -2.67
N THR A 73 -0.84 -12.32 -3.13
CA THR A 73 -1.98 -12.38 -4.05
C THR A 73 -1.55 -12.89 -5.42
N CYS A 74 -2.50 -13.44 -6.19
CA CYS A 74 -2.29 -14.09 -7.50
C CYS A 74 -1.49 -13.27 -8.53
N TRP A 75 -1.28 -11.98 -8.30
CA TRP A 75 -0.51 -11.06 -9.16
C TRP A 75 0.99 -10.97 -8.80
N THR A 76 1.40 -11.46 -7.62
CA THR A 76 2.81 -11.44 -7.14
C THR A 76 3.47 -12.82 -7.13
N GLY A 77 2.81 -13.81 -7.75
CA GLY A 77 3.14 -15.23 -7.63
C GLY A 77 2.48 -15.83 -6.40
N THR A 78 1.74 -16.92 -6.60
CA THR A 78 1.29 -17.79 -5.51
C THR A 78 2.52 -18.18 -4.68
N PRO A 79 2.52 -18.08 -3.33
CA PRO A 79 3.62 -18.61 -2.54
C PRO A 79 3.87 -20.05 -2.99
N ALA A 80 5.14 -20.41 -3.22
CA ALA A 80 5.52 -21.73 -3.71
C ALA A 80 4.73 -22.78 -2.93
N ARG A 81 3.88 -23.54 -3.64
CA ARG A 81 2.85 -24.43 -3.07
C ARG A 81 3.46 -25.21 -1.90
N ALA A 82 3.16 -24.78 -0.67
CA ALA A 82 3.57 -25.52 0.51
C ALA A 82 2.89 -26.88 0.40
N ARG A 83 3.69 -27.94 0.30
CA ARG A 83 3.15 -29.30 0.23
C ARG A 83 2.44 -29.54 1.57
N ALA A 84 1.12 -29.72 1.54
CA ALA A 84 0.28 -30.06 2.70
C ALA A 84 0.53 -31.50 3.21
N VAL A 85 1.75 -32.00 3.04
CA VAL A 85 2.16 -33.34 3.46
C VAL A 85 3.19 -33.12 4.55
N PRO A 86 2.92 -33.54 5.81
CA PRO A 86 3.94 -33.59 6.85
C PRO A 86 5.19 -34.32 6.32
N GLY A 87 6.39 -33.82 6.62
CA GLY A 87 7.67 -34.31 6.07
C GLY A 87 8.01 -35.79 6.34
N GLY A 88 7.10 -36.57 6.93
CA GLY A 88 7.25 -37.99 7.20
C GLY A 88 6.38 -38.93 6.35
N ILE A 89 5.49 -38.43 5.47
CA ILE A 89 4.70 -39.31 4.61
C ILE A 89 5.47 -39.59 3.32
N ALA A 90 6.20 -40.71 3.29
CA ALA A 90 6.77 -41.25 2.07
C ALA A 90 5.62 -41.71 1.15
N PRO A 91 5.60 -41.34 -0.15
CA PRO A 91 4.60 -41.84 -1.07
C PRO A 91 4.74 -43.36 -1.18
N GLN A 92 3.69 -44.11 -0.84
CA GLN A 92 3.62 -45.54 -1.14
C GLN A 92 3.53 -45.70 -2.66
N ARG A 93 4.68 -45.90 -3.31
CA ARG A 93 4.75 -46.38 -4.69
C ARG A 93 4.20 -47.81 -4.70
N GLY A 94 2.90 -47.97 -4.93
CA GLY A 94 2.34 -49.32 -5.03
C GLY A 94 0.83 -49.45 -5.27
N ALA A 95 0.01 -48.44 -4.97
CA ALA A 95 -1.45 -48.65 -4.94
C ALA A 95 -2.17 -48.55 -6.31
N LEU A 96 -1.46 -48.43 -7.45
CA LEU A 96 -2.10 -48.30 -8.78
C LEU A 96 -1.72 -49.41 -9.77
N ALA A 97 -1.23 -50.55 -9.30
CA ALA A 97 -1.00 -51.71 -10.15
C ALA A 97 -1.69 -52.95 -9.56
N SER A 98 -3.02 -53.00 -9.62
CA SER A 98 -3.73 -54.23 -10.00
C SER A 98 -5.20 -53.93 -10.22
N GLY A 99 -5.66 -54.21 -11.43
CA GLY A 99 -7.05 -54.05 -11.87
C GLY A 99 -7.14 -54.35 -13.36
N ALA A 100 -6.63 -55.52 -13.74
CA ALA A 100 -7.01 -56.22 -14.96
C ALA A 100 -8.35 -56.91 -14.73
#